data_AF-E3VWL9-F1
#
_entry.id   AF-E3VWL9-F1
#
_cell.length_a   1.000
_cell.length_b   1.000
_cell.length_c   1.000
_cell.angle_alpha   90.00
_cell.angle_beta   90.00
_cell.angle_gamma   90.00
#
_symmetry.space_group_name_H-M   'P 1'
#
loop_
_entity.id
_entity.type
_entity.pdbx_description
1 polymer ?
#
loop_
_entity_poly.entity_id
_entity_poly.type
_entity_poly.pdbx_seq_one_letter_code
_entity_poly.pdbx_strand_id
1 'polypeptide(L)'
;MRGGKFVVPEIKPLFRVNEIGQLSIEKMLQTATELEKKLEQMVRQLHQTARSKDDIATCELIEQKCLQHQYYVIRMMVNHVNGVKVSKDAYLYDCMTMTPSVKKINRLLNWRTKQTQSSGGNGQEFLSGSSHQNWNQKISNTFDHCPSIRAFLAPIWN
;
A
#
# COMPACT_ATOMS: atom_id res chain seq x y z
N MET A 1 15.12 12.81 -10.75
CA MET A 1 15.26 11.33 -10.88
C MET A 1 16.74 10.99 -10.78
N ARG A 2 17.12 9.94 -10.05
CA ARG A 2 18.50 9.68 -9.58
C ARG A 2 19.49 9.12 -10.62
N GLY A 3 19.15 9.13 -11.90
CA GLY A 3 20.03 8.62 -12.98
C GLY A 3 20.25 7.09 -13.01
N GLY A 4 19.64 6.34 -12.08
CA GLY A 4 19.70 4.87 -12.06
C GLY A 4 18.90 4.23 -13.21
N LYS A 5 19.32 3.04 -13.65
CA LYS A 5 18.59 2.22 -14.62
C LYS A 5 17.60 1.33 -13.88
N PHE A 6 16.33 1.37 -14.28
CA PHE A 6 15.32 0.47 -13.75
C PHE A 6 15.44 -0.89 -14.46
N VAL A 7 15.77 -1.92 -13.70
CA VAL A 7 15.83 -3.30 -14.18
C VAL A 7 14.74 -4.08 -13.47
N VAL A 8 13.86 -4.71 -14.25
CA VAL A 8 12.81 -5.59 -13.71
C VAL A 8 13.35 -7.02 -13.77
N PRO A 9 13.79 -7.60 -12.64
CA PRO A 9 14.15 -9.01 -12.61
C PRO A 9 12.90 -9.88 -12.74
N GLU A 10 13.10 -11.17 -12.99
CA GLU A 10 12.05 -12.17 -12.91
C GLU A 10 11.33 -12.10 -11.55
N ILE A 11 9.99 -12.01 -11.59
CA ILE A 11 9.17 -11.94 -10.38
C ILE A 11 9.00 -13.36 -9.84
N LYS A 12 9.77 -13.68 -8.80
CA LYS A 12 9.60 -14.93 -8.07
C LYS A 12 8.42 -14.82 -7.09
N PRO A 13 7.52 -15.80 -7.04
CA PRO A 13 6.43 -15.79 -6.09
C PRO A 13 6.99 -15.86 -4.67
N LEU A 14 6.52 -14.98 -3.78
CA LEU A 14 6.94 -14.96 -2.38
C LEU A 14 6.43 -16.19 -1.60
N PHE A 15 5.44 -16.90 -2.16
CA PHE A 15 4.81 -18.10 -1.64
C PHE A 15 4.18 -18.91 -2.79
N ARG A 16 4.00 -20.23 -2.63
CA ARG A 16 3.37 -21.07 -3.66
C ARG A 16 1.88 -20.74 -3.74
N VAL A 17 1.42 -20.28 -4.91
CA VAL A 17 0.07 -19.74 -5.14
C VAL A 17 -1.02 -20.83 -5.19
N ASN A 18 -0.62 -22.10 -5.34
CA ASN A 18 -1.52 -23.22 -5.61
C ASN A 18 -2.56 -23.49 -4.51
N GLU A 19 -2.45 -22.85 -3.34
CA GLU A 19 -3.27 -23.15 -2.17
C GLU A 19 -4.19 -22.00 -1.75
N ILE A 20 -4.04 -20.77 -2.28
CA ILE A 20 -4.76 -19.58 -1.77
C ILE A 20 -6.28 -19.77 -1.78
N GLY A 21 -6.82 -20.32 -2.87
CA GLY A 21 -8.27 -20.52 -3.02
C GLY A 21 -8.86 -21.59 -2.08
N GLN A 22 -8.00 -22.37 -1.43
CA GLN A 22 -8.40 -23.39 -0.46
C GLN A 22 -8.10 -22.96 0.99
N LEU A 23 -7.44 -21.82 1.20
CA LEU A 23 -7.13 -21.31 2.53
C LEU A 23 -8.37 -20.67 3.16
N SER A 24 -8.59 -20.96 4.44
CA SER A 24 -9.55 -20.20 5.24
C SER A 24 -9.11 -18.74 5.36
N ILE A 25 -10.06 -17.82 5.57
CA ILE A 25 -9.76 -16.41 5.76
C ILE A 25 -8.75 -16.14 6.88
N GLU A 26 -8.79 -16.96 7.94
CA GLU A 26 -7.79 -16.89 9.01
C GLU A 26 -6.38 -17.16 8.49
N LYS A 27 -6.19 -18.26 7.75
CA LYS A 27 -4.90 -18.61 7.15
C LYS A 27 -4.44 -17.57 6.14
N MET A 28 -5.36 -17.06 5.30
CA MET A 28 -5.05 -15.98 4.36
C MET A 28 -4.55 -14.72 5.08
N LEU A 29 -5.22 -14.29 6.15
CA LEU A 29 -4.82 -13.13 6.94
C LEU A 29 -3.47 -13.34 7.63
N GLN A 30 -3.21 -14.54 8.17
CA GLN A 30 -1.91 -14.90 8.74
C GLN A 30 -0.80 -14.84 7.68
N THR A 31 -1.00 -15.47 6.52
CA THR A 31 -0.04 -15.45 5.41
C THR A 31 0.22 -14.03 4.94
N ALA A 32 -0.83 -13.22 4.74
CA ALA A 32 -0.68 -11.83 4.35
C ALA A 32 0.07 -11.01 5.42
N THR A 33 -0.18 -11.24 6.71
CA THR A 33 0.56 -10.58 7.80
C THR A 33 2.05 -10.91 7.75
N GLU A 34 2.42 -12.18 7.51
CA GLU A 34 3.83 -12.58 7.40
C GLU A 34 4.51 -12.01 6.15
N LEU A 35 3.77 -11.89 5.04
CA LEU A 35 4.27 -11.22 3.83
C LEU A 35 4.56 -9.74 4.09
N GLU A 36 3.67 -9.03 4.79
CA GLU A 36 3.87 -7.62 5.13
C GLU A 36 5.06 -7.43 6.08
N LYS A 37 5.28 -8.33 7.06
CA LYS A 37 6.48 -8.32 7.90
C LYS A 37 7.75 -8.54 7.08
N LYS A 38 7.73 -9.48 6.13
CA LYS A 38 8.88 -9.74 5.25
C LYS A 38 9.20 -8.56 4.35
N LEU A 39 8.17 -7.91 3.78
CA LEU A 39 8.34 -6.70 2.99
C LEU A 39 8.96 -5.57 3.82
N GLU A 40 8.52 -5.41 5.07
CA GLU A 40 9.08 -4.45 6.00
C GLU A 40 10.57 -4.66 6.25
N GLN A 41 10.97 -5.91 6.48
CA GLN A 41 12.38 -6.27 6.64
C GLN A 41 13.20 -5.94 5.39
N MET A 42 12.66 -6.19 4.19
CA MET A 42 13.33 -5.82 2.93
C MET A 42 13.49 -4.30 2.80
N VAL A 43 12.49 -3.52 3.19
CA VAL A 43 12.57 -2.05 3.19
C VAL A 43 13.61 -1.57 4.21
N ARG A 44 13.71 -2.19 5.39
CA ARG A 44 14.78 -1.88 6.36
C ARG A 44 16.17 -2.21 5.83
N GLN A 45 16.33 -3.32 5.12
CA GLN A 45 17.60 -3.67 4.48
C GLN A 45 17.98 -2.64 3.41
N LEU A 46 17.01 -2.17 2.63
CA LEU A 46 17.21 -1.10 1.66
C LEU A 46 17.64 0.21 2.34
N HIS A 47 16.98 0.57 3.45
CA HIS A 47 17.35 1.74 4.25
C HIS A 47 18.78 1.64 4.80
N GLN A 48 19.13 0.49 5.38
CA GLN A 48 20.48 0.24 5.88
C GLN A 48 21.53 0.35 4.76
N THR A 49 21.19 -0.14 3.56
CA THR A 49 22.07 -0.02 2.38
C THR A 49 22.26 1.44 1.97
N ALA A 50 21.18 2.22 1.88
CA ALA A 50 21.24 3.65 1.58
C ALA A 50 22.07 4.41 2.64
N ARG A 51 21.86 4.10 3.92
CA ARG A 51 22.60 4.68 5.04
C ARG A 51 24.09 4.36 4.98
N SER A 52 24.47 3.14 4.61
CA SER A 52 25.88 2.74 4.45
C SER A 52 26.62 3.47 3.31
N LYS A 53 25.87 4.14 2.43
CA LYS A 53 26.38 4.92 1.29
C LYS A 53 26.20 6.42 1.49
N ASP A 54 25.83 6.86 2.70
CA ASP A 54 25.52 8.25 3.03
C ASP A 54 24.47 8.89 2.09
N ASP A 55 23.54 8.08 1.58
CA ASP A 55 22.46 8.54 0.73
C ASP A 55 21.28 9.06 1.57
N ILE A 56 21.45 10.26 2.10
CA ILE A 56 20.49 10.91 3.01
C ILE A 56 19.10 11.01 2.38
N ALA A 57 19.00 11.50 1.15
CA ALA A 57 17.71 11.72 0.51
C ALA A 57 16.97 10.40 0.17
N THR A 58 17.68 9.26 0.07
CA THR A 58 17.02 7.95 -0.11
C THR A 58 16.55 7.41 1.23
N CYS A 59 17.33 7.61 2.30
CA CYS A 59 16.90 7.31 3.66
C CYS A 59 15.61 8.06 4.02
N GLU A 60 15.55 9.37 3.79
CA GLU A 60 14.36 10.19 4.04
C GLU A 60 13.14 9.70 3.24
N LEU A 61 13.34 9.37 1.95
CA LEU A 61 12.29 8.82 1.10
C LEU A 61 11.76 7.50 1.67
N ILE A 62 12.64 6.59 2.07
CA ILE A 62 12.25 5.28 2.60
C ILE A 62 11.51 5.43 3.93
N GLU A 63 11.98 6.30 4.82
CA GLU A 63 11.34 6.56 6.12
C GLU A 63 9.93 7.12 5.95
N GLN A 64 9.78 8.16 5.12
CA GLN A 64 8.50 8.85 4.94
C GLN A 64 7.51 8.08 4.07
N LYS A 65 7.98 7.40 3.02
CA LYS A 65 7.09 6.80 2.01
C LYS A 65 6.92 5.29 2.16
N CYS A 66 7.84 4.59 2.80
CA CYS A 66 7.77 3.13 2.90
C CYS A 66 7.57 2.67 4.35
N LEU A 67 8.51 2.95 5.25
CA LEU A 67 8.51 2.36 6.60
C LEU A 67 7.29 2.75 7.42
N GLN A 68 6.90 4.03 7.39
CA GLN A 68 5.72 4.49 8.12
C GLN A 68 4.43 3.80 7.64
N HIS A 69 4.27 3.67 6.31
CA HIS A 69 3.10 3.01 5.71
C HIS A 69 3.07 1.51 6.03
N GLN A 70 4.23 0.86 5.99
CA GLN A 70 4.37 -0.56 6.26
C GLN A 70 3.97 -0.91 7.70
N TYR A 71 4.36 -0.09 8.67
CA TYR A 71 3.92 -0.25 10.06
C TYR A 71 2.39 -0.20 10.20
N TYR A 72 1.73 0.75 9.52
CA TYR A 72 0.27 0.86 9.56
C TYR A 72 -0.42 -0.37 8.97
N VAL A 73 0.08 -0.89 7.84
CA VAL A 73 -0.48 -2.08 7.20
C VAL A 73 -0.32 -3.31 8.09
N ILE A 74 0.88 -3.55 8.66
CA ILE A 74 1.10 -4.68 9.56
C ILE A 74 0.14 -4.63 10.75
N ARG A 75 -0.04 -3.46 11.36
CA ARG A 75 -0.96 -3.31 12.50
C ARG A 75 -2.43 -3.58 12.09
N MET A 76 -2.85 -3.08 10.93
CA MET A 76 -4.17 -3.38 10.38
C MET A 76 -4.37 -4.88 10.17
N MET A 77 -3.36 -5.56 9.60
CA MET A 77 -3.41 -7.00 9.36
C MET A 77 -3.52 -7.81 10.66
N VAL A 78 -2.74 -7.44 11.69
CA VAL A 78 -2.84 -8.06 13.03
C VAL A 78 -4.22 -7.84 13.64
N ASN A 79 -4.81 -6.65 13.49
CA ASN A 79 -6.16 -6.38 13.96
C ASN A 79 -7.20 -7.27 13.27
N HIS A 80 -7.06 -7.52 11.97
CA HIS A 80 -7.94 -8.45 11.25
C HIS A 80 -7.76 -9.91 11.70
N VAL A 81 -6.52 -10.35 11.94
CA VAL A 81 -6.25 -11.68 12.52
C VAL A 81 -6.93 -11.82 13.88
N ASN A 82 -6.82 -10.81 14.75
CA ASN A 82 -7.47 -10.82 16.05
C ASN A 82 -9.00 -10.75 15.93
N GLY A 83 -9.53 -9.96 15.00
CA GLY A 83 -10.96 -9.84 14.75
C GLY A 83 -11.60 -11.18 14.37
N VAL A 84 -10.97 -11.96 13.50
CA VAL A 84 -11.44 -13.31 13.16
C VAL A 84 -11.43 -14.22 14.39
N LYS A 85 -10.37 -14.20 15.19
CA LYS A 85 -10.25 -15.02 16.41
C LYS A 85 -11.33 -14.69 17.45
N VAL A 86 -11.63 -13.40 17.64
CA VAL A 86 -12.67 -12.94 18.57
C VAL A 86 -14.07 -13.27 18.08
N SER A 87 -14.32 -13.14 16.77
CA SER A 87 -15.62 -13.44 16.15
C SER A 87 -16.03 -14.91 16.33
N LYS A 88 -15.07 -15.84 16.38
CA LYS A 88 -15.27 -17.31 16.37
C LYS A 88 -16.04 -17.86 15.15
N ASP A 89 -16.64 -16.99 14.36
CA ASP A 89 -17.24 -17.26 13.06
C ASP A 89 -16.51 -16.42 12.00
N ALA A 90 -15.73 -17.12 11.18
CA ALA A 90 -14.91 -16.55 10.13
C ALA A 90 -15.74 -16.06 8.92
N TYR A 91 -16.86 -16.72 8.64
CA TYR A 91 -17.76 -16.35 7.54
C TYR A 91 -18.52 -15.07 7.88
N LEU A 92 -19.04 -14.97 9.12
CA LEU A 92 -19.70 -13.76 9.59
C LEU A 92 -18.74 -12.56 9.60
N TYR A 93 -17.49 -12.76 10.06
CA TYR A 93 -16.47 -11.72 10.03
C TYR A 93 -16.16 -11.24 8.61
N ASP A 94 -16.08 -12.17 7.65
CA ASP A 94 -15.87 -11.82 6.25
C ASP A 94 -17.01 -10.95 5.70
N CYS A 95 -18.26 -11.38 5.93
CA CYS A 95 -19.44 -10.69 5.44
C CYS A 95 -19.62 -9.29 6.06
N MET A 96 -19.34 -9.15 7.35
CA MET A 96 -19.60 -7.92 8.10
C MET A 96 -18.44 -6.93 8.10
N THR A 97 -17.20 -7.40 7.97
CA THR A 97 -16.00 -6.55 8.10
C THR A 97 -15.17 -6.51 6.83
N MET A 98 -14.76 -7.66 6.31
CA MET A 98 -13.79 -7.72 5.20
C MET A 98 -14.43 -7.34 3.86
N THR A 99 -15.56 -7.96 3.51
CA THR A 99 -16.30 -7.68 2.28
C THR A 99 -16.71 -6.20 2.14
N PRO A 100 -17.28 -5.54 3.18
CA PRO A 100 -17.58 -4.11 3.12
C PRO A 100 -16.33 -3.25 2.95
N SER A 101 -15.23 -3.61 3.62
CA SER A 101 -13.94 -2.91 3.49
C SER A 101 -13.39 -2.99 2.07
N VAL A 102 -13.39 -4.19 1.46
CA VAL A 102 -12.98 -4.39 0.07
C VAL A 102 -13.88 -3.61 -0.89
N LYS A 103 -15.20 -3.61 -0.69
CA LYS A 103 -16.13 -2.80 -1.50
C LYS A 103 -15.81 -1.30 -1.41
N LYS A 104 -15.50 -0.80 -0.21
CA LYS A 104 -15.10 0.62 -0.02
C LYS A 104 -13.79 0.93 -0.72
N ILE A 105 -12.79 0.07 -0.61
CA ILE A 105 -11.50 0.21 -1.33
C ILE A 105 -11.73 0.23 -2.85
N ASN A 106 -12.49 -0.73 -3.38
CA ASN A 106 -12.79 -0.80 -4.81
C ASN A 106 -13.52 0.44 -5.32
N ARG A 107 -14.46 1.00 -4.54
CA ARG A 107 -15.12 2.28 -4.89
C ARG A 107 -14.12 3.42 -4.98
N LEU A 108 -13.19 3.52 -4.02
CA LEU A 108 -12.17 4.57 -3.99
C LEU A 108 -11.18 4.44 -5.15
N LEU A 109 -10.72 3.22 -5.45
CA LEU A 109 -9.83 2.93 -6.57
C LEU A 109 -10.51 3.28 -7.90
N ASN A 110 -11.75 2.84 -8.11
CA ASN A 110 -12.51 3.13 -9.32
C ASN A 110 -12.83 4.62 -9.48
N TRP A 111 -13.09 5.33 -8.39
CA TRP A 111 -13.26 6.79 -8.42
C TRP A 111 -11.98 7.48 -8.88
N ARG A 112 -10.82 7.07 -8.36
CA ARG A 112 -9.51 7.63 -8.78
C ARG A 112 -9.25 7.41 -10.26
N THR A 113 -9.49 6.20 -10.76
CA THR A 113 -9.28 5.85 -12.18
C THR A 113 -10.14 6.71 -13.10
N LYS A 114 -11.40 6.97 -12.73
CA LYS A 114 -12.31 7.85 -13.49
C LYS A 114 -11.86 9.31 -13.51
N GLN A 115 -11.30 9.81 -12.41
CA GLN A 115 -10.72 11.17 -12.37
C GLN A 115 -9.50 11.30 -13.29
N THR A 116 -8.65 10.28 -13.35
CA THR A 116 -7.49 10.27 -14.25
C THR A 116 -7.88 10.24 -15.74
N GLN A 117 -9.00 9.60 -16.08
CA GLN A 117 -9.51 9.55 -17.46
C GLN A 117 -10.26 10.83 -17.87
N SER A 118 -10.98 11.47 -16.94
CA SER A 118 -11.74 12.71 -17.20
C SER A 118 -10.85 13.94 -17.44
N SER A 119 -9.57 13.90 -17.06
CA SER A 119 -8.62 15.00 -17.31
C SER A 119 -7.77 14.83 -18.58
N GLY A 120 -8.03 13.81 -19.41
CA GLY A 120 -7.22 13.45 -20.57
C GLY A 120 -7.88 13.67 -21.93
N GLY A 121 -8.62 14.77 -22.11
CA GLY A 121 -9.26 15.13 -23.40
C GLY A 121 -8.63 16.33 -24.08
N ASN A 122 -7.89 16.06 -25.17
CA ASN A 122 -7.42 16.93 -26.28
C ASN A 122 -6.05 17.64 -26.18
N GLY A 123 -5.14 17.29 -27.09
CA GLY A 123 -4.06 18.17 -27.59
C GLY A 123 -2.68 17.52 -27.75
N GLN A 124 -2.28 17.28 -29.00
CA GLN A 124 -0.92 16.87 -29.44
C GLN A 124 0.13 17.99 -29.22
N GLU A 125 1.38 17.53 -28.99
CA GLU A 125 2.66 18.25 -29.06
C GLU A 125 2.95 19.40 -28.07
N PHE A 126 3.99 19.24 -27.24
CA PHE A 126 5.28 19.92 -27.44
C PHE A 126 6.31 19.48 -26.39
N LEU A 127 7.49 19.09 -26.88
CA LEU A 127 8.75 19.15 -26.13
C LEU A 127 9.03 20.62 -25.78
N SER A 128 9.12 20.95 -24.50
CA SER A 128 10.06 21.93 -23.89
C SER A 128 9.48 22.55 -22.63
N GLY A 129 10.36 22.82 -21.65
CA GLY A 129 10.16 23.91 -20.69
C GLY A 129 9.31 23.62 -19.45
N SER A 130 10.01 23.32 -18.35
CA SER A 130 9.76 23.88 -17.01
C SER A 130 8.33 23.90 -16.46
N SER A 131 7.92 22.82 -15.76
CA SER A 131 7.07 22.92 -14.56
C SER A 131 7.02 21.58 -13.80
N HIS A 132 8.10 21.23 -13.09
CA HIS A 132 8.17 20.00 -12.28
C HIS A 132 8.27 20.27 -10.77
N GLN A 133 7.56 21.28 -10.26
CA GLN A 133 7.47 21.52 -8.82
C GLN A 133 6.26 20.87 -8.13
N ASN A 134 5.35 20.17 -8.82
CA ASN A 134 4.04 19.82 -8.22
C ASN A 134 3.65 18.33 -8.24
N TRP A 135 4.61 17.40 -8.29
CA TRP A 135 4.32 15.95 -8.21
C TRP A 135 4.51 15.37 -6.80
N ASN A 136 5.52 15.83 -6.06
CA ASN A 136 5.84 15.28 -4.74
C ASN A 136 4.93 15.79 -3.61
N GLN A 137 4.42 17.03 -3.72
CA GLN A 137 3.41 17.57 -2.80
C GLN A 137 2.04 16.90 -2.99
N LYS A 138 1.68 16.55 -4.23
CA LYS A 138 0.36 15.97 -4.54
C LYS A 138 0.19 14.55 -4.01
N ILE A 139 1.25 13.74 -3.98
CA ILE A 139 1.20 12.36 -3.43
C ILE A 139 1.21 12.35 -1.90
N SER A 140 2.02 13.20 -1.26
CA SER A 140 2.00 13.38 0.20
C SER A 140 0.65 13.90 0.67
N ASN A 141 0.10 14.89 -0.03
CA ASN A 141 -1.23 15.41 0.25
C ASN A 141 -2.34 14.40 -0.09
N THR A 142 -2.18 13.43 -1.00
CA THR A 142 -3.30 12.47 -1.22
C THR A 142 -3.56 11.51 -0.06
N PHE A 143 -2.55 11.16 0.75
CA PHE A 143 -2.77 10.32 1.94
C PHE A 143 -3.21 11.14 3.16
N ASP A 144 -2.62 12.33 3.36
CA ASP A 144 -2.95 13.22 4.49
C ASP A 144 -4.22 14.08 4.27
N HIS A 145 -4.59 14.35 3.01
CA HIS A 145 -5.73 15.19 2.60
C HIS A 145 -6.88 14.39 1.94
N CYS A 146 -6.90 13.06 2.08
CA CYS A 146 -8.13 12.28 1.84
C CYS A 146 -8.90 12.13 3.17
N PRO A 147 -9.89 13.00 3.48
CA PRO A 147 -10.74 12.82 4.65
C PRO A 147 -11.36 11.42 4.72
N SER A 148 -11.54 10.76 3.58
CA SER A 148 -12.07 9.41 3.42
C SER A 148 -11.11 8.26 3.80
N ILE A 149 -9.78 8.41 3.66
CA ILE A 149 -8.79 7.43 4.17
C ILE A 149 -8.64 7.60 5.68
N ARG A 150 -8.60 8.84 6.17
CA ARG A 150 -8.63 9.13 7.61
C ARG A 150 -9.92 8.59 8.26
N ALA A 151 -11.07 8.72 7.59
CA ALA A 151 -12.35 8.13 8.02
C ALA A 151 -12.46 6.61 7.80
N PHE A 152 -11.64 6.01 6.92
CA PHE A 152 -11.51 4.54 6.83
C PHE A 152 -10.75 3.98 8.02
N LEU A 153 -9.78 4.74 8.55
CA LEU A 153 -8.93 4.33 9.65
C LEU A 153 -9.48 4.72 11.04
N ALA A 154 -10.34 5.75 11.15
CA ALA A 154 -10.90 6.21 12.43
C ALA A 154 -11.63 5.12 13.26
N PRO A 155 -12.40 4.17 12.70
CA PRO A 155 -13.07 3.13 13.48
C PRO A 155 -12.12 2.03 13.98
N ILE A 156 -10.88 1.98 13.50
CA ILE A 156 -9.86 0.99 13.90
C ILE A 156 -9.10 1.47 15.17
N TRP A 157 -9.40 2.68 15.66
CA TRP A 157 -8.69 3.34 16.77
C TRP A 157 -9.58 3.67 17.98
N ASN A 158 -10.82 3.19 18.03
CA ASN A 158 -11.67 3.22 19.23
C ASN A 158 -11.87 1.81 19.77
#